data_AF-A0A1Q3Z101-F1
#
_entry.id   AF-A0A1Q3Z101-F1
#
_cell.length_a   1.000
_cell.length_b   1.000
_cell.length_c   1.000
_cell.angle_alpha   90.00
_cell.angle_beta   90.00
_cell.angle_gamma   90.00
#
_symmetry.space_group_name_H-M   'P 1'
#
loop_
_entity.id
_entity.type
_entity.pdbx_description
1 polymer ?
#
loop_
_entity_poly.entity_id
_entity_poly.type
_entity_poly.pdbx_seq_one_letter_code
_entity_poly.pdbx_strand_id
1 'polypeptide(L)'
;MILAAFAAMPSLALAQSQTGPEPVAARCLLGSKTFSPGATIRAGATVETCNPDGTWAATEKPAAGCFFADSFYSVGATSSVSGNKTMTATCKPDGTWSTASAPAAG
;
A
#
# COMPACT_ATOMS: atom_id res chain seq x y z
N MET A 1 66.00 -26.47 -28.01
CA MET A 1 64.62 -26.05 -28.31
C MET A 1 63.69 -26.86 -27.41
N ILE A 2 63.09 -26.23 -26.40
CA ILE A 2 62.14 -26.89 -25.48
C ILE A 2 60.77 -26.29 -25.79
N LEU A 3 59.86 -27.12 -26.31
CA LEU A 3 58.46 -26.79 -26.56
C LEU A 3 57.71 -26.80 -25.23
N ALA A 4 57.41 -25.62 -24.69
CA ALA A 4 56.51 -25.48 -23.55
C ALA A 4 55.06 -25.46 -24.07
N ALA A 5 54.35 -26.58 -23.89
CA ALA A 5 52.92 -26.65 -24.14
C ALA A 5 52.18 -25.95 -22.99
N PHE A 6 51.65 -24.76 -23.25
CA PHE A 6 50.77 -24.05 -22.32
C PHE A 6 49.40 -24.75 -22.30
N ALA A 7 49.09 -25.40 -21.19
CA ALA A 7 47.78 -25.94 -20.90
C ALA A 7 46.77 -24.79 -20.75
N ALA A 8 45.89 -24.62 -21.74
CA ALA A 8 44.72 -23.77 -21.63
C ALA A 8 43.67 -24.51 -20.78
N MET A 9 43.66 -24.23 -19.47
CA MET A 9 42.57 -24.66 -18.60
C MET A 9 41.37 -23.75 -18.87
N PRO A 10 40.21 -24.25 -19.28
CA PRO A 10 39.02 -23.43 -19.41
C PRO A 10 38.61 -23.00 -18.00
N SER A 11 38.76 -21.71 -17.71
CA SER A 11 38.22 -21.08 -16.52
C SER A 11 36.70 -21.29 -16.53
N LEU A 12 36.22 -22.23 -15.72
CA LEU A 12 34.80 -22.35 -15.41
C LEU A 12 34.39 -21.09 -14.66
N ALA A 13 33.95 -20.09 -15.41
CA ALA A 13 33.25 -18.95 -14.86
C ALA A 13 31.96 -19.48 -14.23
N LEU A 14 31.97 -19.66 -12.91
CA LEU A 14 30.74 -19.76 -12.14
C LEU A 14 29.98 -18.47 -12.40
N ALA A 15 28.94 -18.55 -13.24
CA ALA A 15 27.92 -17.52 -13.36
C ALA A 15 27.26 -17.38 -11.99
N GLN A 16 27.86 -16.57 -11.12
CA GLN A 16 27.19 -16.10 -9.93
C GLN A 16 26.07 -15.22 -10.45
N SER A 17 24.84 -15.76 -10.46
CA SER A 17 23.62 -14.97 -10.58
C SER A 17 23.62 -14.00 -9.40
N GLN A 18 24.29 -12.87 -9.57
CA GLN A 18 24.13 -11.72 -8.72
C GLN A 18 22.71 -11.25 -8.99
N THR A 19 21.75 -11.83 -8.27
CA THR A 19 20.47 -11.16 -8.03
C THR A 19 20.85 -9.85 -7.35
N GLY A 20 21.08 -8.81 -8.16
CA GLY A 20 21.22 -7.45 -7.67
C GLY A 20 20.02 -7.15 -6.79
N PRO A 21 20.13 -6.23 -5.81
CA PRO A 21 19.04 -5.93 -4.92
C PRO A 21 17.80 -5.63 -5.77
N GLU A 22 16.85 -6.57 -5.77
CA GLU A 22 15.59 -6.40 -6.46
C GLU A 22 14.99 -5.11 -5.88
N PRO A 23 14.56 -4.14 -6.70
CA PRO A 23 14.06 -2.89 -6.19
C PRO A 23 12.87 -3.20 -5.29
N VAL A 24 13.08 -3.14 -3.97
CA VAL A 24 12.02 -3.34 -3.00
C VAL A 24 11.03 -2.21 -3.26
N ALA A 25 9.85 -2.57 -3.79
CA ALA A 25 8.89 -1.58 -4.19
C ALA A 25 8.57 -0.67 -2.99
N ALA A 26 8.71 0.64 -3.19
CA ALA A 26 8.62 1.60 -2.11
C ALA A 26 7.18 1.64 -1.56
N ARG A 27 7.06 1.87 -0.26
CA ARG A 27 5.76 1.92 0.43
C ARG A 27 5.30 3.36 0.60
N CYS A 28 4.00 3.59 0.41
CA CYS A 28 3.42 4.91 0.62
C CYS A 28 3.04 5.11 2.07
N LEU A 29 3.24 6.33 2.57
CA LEU A 29 2.97 6.70 3.97
C LEU A 29 1.67 7.49 4.06
N LEU A 30 0.83 7.15 5.03
CA LEU A 30 -0.33 7.95 5.42
C LEU A 30 -0.41 7.98 6.95
N GLY A 31 -0.18 9.15 7.54
CA GLY A 31 0.01 9.27 8.99
C GLY A 31 1.16 8.36 9.45
N SER A 32 0.89 7.49 10.43
CA SER A 32 1.87 6.52 10.95
C SER A 32 1.82 5.14 10.28
N LYS A 33 1.09 4.98 9.16
CA LYS A 33 0.88 3.70 8.47
C LYS A 33 1.59 3.65 7.12
N THR A 34 2.05 2.46 6.76
CA THR A 34 2.66 2.16 5.44
C THR A 34 1.75 1.30 4.60
N PHE A 35 1.62 1.62 3.32
CA PHE A 35 0.80 0.90 2.35
C PHE A 35 1.67 0.32 1.25
N SER A 36 1.35 -0.91 0.81
CA SER A 36 2.02 -1.54 -0.32
C SER A 36 1.57 -0.90 -1.65
N PRO A 37 2.41 -0.93 -2.68
CA PRO A 37 2.04 -0.50 -4.03
C PRO A 37 0.73 -1.15 -4.50
N GLY A 38 -0.12 -0.38 -5.15
CA GLY A 38 -1.45 -0.79 -5.61
C GLY A 38 -2.59 -0.58 -4.60
N ALA A 39 -2.29 -0.25 -3.34
CA ALA A 39 -3.32 0.10 -2.37
C ALA A 39 -4.03 1.40 -2.78
N THR A 40 -5.36 1.45 -2.66
CA THR A 40 -6.16 2.66 -2.91
C THR A 40 -6.78 3.17 -1.62
N ILE A 41 -6.62 4.46 -1.33
CA ILE A 41 -7.15 5.12 -0.13
C ILE A 41 -7.82 6.42 -0.53
N ARG A 42 -8.73 6.94 0.30
CA ARG A 42 -9.12 8.35 0.20
C ARG A 42 -8.30 9.17 1.18
N ALA A 43 -7.47 10.08 0.67
CA ALA A 43 -6.79 11.09 1.47
C ALA A 43 -7.41 12.46 1.13
N GLY A 44 -8.12 13.05 2.09
CA GLY A 44 -8.87 14.28 1.84
C GLY A 44 -10.02 14.09 0.83
N ALA A 45 -10.00 14.85 -0.27
CA ALA A 45 -11.10 14.93 -1.24
C ALA A 45 -11.03 13.90 -2.39
N THR A 46 -9.89 13.23 -2.57
CA THR A 46 -9.62 12.39 -3.75
C THR A 46 -9.20 10.99 -3.33
N VAL A 47 -9.51 9.98 -4.17
CA VAL A 47 -8.94 8.64 -4.00
C VAL A 47 -7.55 8.65 -4.63
N GLU A 48 -6.58 8.09 -3.92
CA GLU A 48 -5.19 7.98 -4.33
C GLU A 48 -4.76 6.51 -4.35
N THR A 49 -3.93 6.15 -5.32
CA THR A 49 -3.25 4.84 -5.39
C THR A 49 -1.81 5.00 -4.95
N CYS A 50 -1.32 4.03 -4.18
CA CYS A 50 0.08 3.93 -3.84
C CYS A 50 0.87 3.41 -5.04
N ASN A 51 1.78 4.21 -5.57
CA ASN A 51 2.66 3.83 -6.66
C ASN A 51 3.89 3.06 -6.15
N PRO A 52 4.56 2.26 -7.01
CA PRO A 52 5.76 1.51 -6.63
C PRO A 52 6.99 2.37 -6.28
N ASP A 53 6.97 3.66 -6.60
CA ASP A 53 7.96 4.67 -6.16
C ASP A 53 7.65 5.26 -4.77
N GLY A 54 6.59 4.80 -4.11
CA GLY A 54 6.22 5.21 -2.75
C GLY A 54 5.44 6.52 -2.69
N THR A 55 5.01 7.05 -3.84
CA THR A 55 4.20 8.25 -3.94
C THR A 55 2.71 7.92 -4.05
N TRP A 56 1.87 8.85 -3.60
CA TRP A 56 0.43 8.80 -3.84
C TRP A 56 0.11 9.51 -5.15
N ALA A 57 -0.72 8.88 -5.99
CA ALA A 57 -1.26 9.50 -7.20
C ALA A 57 -2.78 9.39 -7.23
N ALA A 58 -3.44 10.48 -7.63
CA ALA A 58 -4.88 10.51 -7.80
C ALA A 58 -5.36 9.40 -8.76
N THR A 59 -6.47 8.77 -8.42
CA THR A 59 -7.06 7.71 -9.21
C THR A 59 -8.58 7.82 -9.22
N GLU A 60 -9.19 7.30 -10.29
CA GLU A 60 -10.64 7.11 -10.39
C GLU A 60 -11.09 5.76 -9.85
N LYS A 61 -10.15 4.90 -9.43
CA LYS A 61 -10.46 3.61 -8.80
C LYS A 61 -11.17 3.83 -7.46
N PRO A 62 -12.07 2.91 -7.05
CA PRO A 62 -12.64 2.95 -5.71
C PRO A 62 -11.55 2.79 -4.65
N ALA A 63 -11.80 3.35 -3.48
CA ALA A 63 -10.91 3.15 -2.35
C ALA A 63 -11.05 1.71 -1.83
N ALA A 64 -9.95 1.09 -1.43
CA ALA A 64 -9.96 -0.24 -0.83
C ALA A 64 -10.64 -0.26 0.55
N GLY A 65 -10.86 0.93 1.12
CA GLY A 65 -11.43 1.13 2.45
C GLY A 65 -11.33 2.59 2.87
N CYS A 66 -11.59 2.84 4.15
CA CYS A 66 -11.62 4.17 4.73
C CYS A 66 -10.58 4.28 5.83
N PHE A 67 -9.88 5.41 5.86
CA PHE A 67 -8.92 5.71 6.90
C PHE A 67 -9.58 6.58 7.98
N PHE A 68 -9.43 6.21 9.25
CA PHE A 68 -9.94 6.97 10.39
C PHE A 68 -9.11 6.67 11.64
N ALA A 69 -8.79 7.70 12.43
CA ALA A 69 -8.04 7.57 13.68
C ALA A 69 -6.80 6.66 13.55
N ASP A 70 -5.93 6.97 12.58
CA ASP A 70 -4.73 6.20 12.25
C ASP A 70 -4.95 4.71 11.91
N SER A 71 -6.19 4.31 11.63
CA SER A 71 -6.57 2.93 11.33
C SER A 71 -7.27 2.84 9.97
N PHE A 72 -7.01 1.73 9.28
CA PHE A 72 -7.64 1.43 8.00
C PHE A 72 -8.77 0.43 8.20
N TYR A 73 -9.93 0.71 7.62
CA TYR A 73 -11.13 -0.09 7.74
C TYR A 73 -11.62 -0.51 6.36
N SER A 74 -12.00 -1.77 6.22
CA SER A 74 -12.58 -2.28 4.98
C SER A 74 -13.92 -1.59 4.66
N VAL A 75 -14.27 -1.54 3.38
CA VAL A 75 -15.60 -1.09 2.95
C VAL A 75 -16.69 -1.89 3.66
N GLY A 76 -17.71 -1.19 4.16
CA GLY A 76 -18.79 -1.77 4.96
C GLY A 76 -18.50 -1.88 6.46
N ALA A 77 -17.25 -1.65 6.90
CA ALA A 77 -16.94 -1.58 8.31
C ALA A 77 -17.69 -0.42 8.97
N THR A 78 -18.22 -0.69 10.16
CA THR A 78 -18.86 0.31 11.02
C THR A 78 -17.93 0.66 12.18
N SER A 79 -17.79 1.96 12.45
CA SER A 79 -17.02 2.44 13.59
C SER A 79 -17.87 3.41 14.41
N SER A 80 -17.83 3.26 15.73
CA SER A 80 -18.47 4.18 16.66
C SER A 80 -17.62 5.44 16.75
N VAL A 81 -18.11 6.55 16.20
CA VAL A 81 -17.45 7.85 16.34
C VAL A 81 -18.04 8.53 17.57
N SER A 82 -17.23 8.61 18.63
CA SER A 82 -17.58 9.32 19.87
C SER A 82 -17.27 10.81 19.69
N GLY A 83 -18.31 11.60 19.43
CA GLY A 83 -18.32 13.06 19.60
C GLY A 83 -19.35 13.45 20.67
N ASN A 84 -20.07 14.57 20.50
CA ASN A 84 -21.19 14.95 21.38
C ASN A 84 -22.37 13.95 21.37
N LYS A 85 -22.43 13.04 20.41
CA LYS A 85 -23.31 11.87 20.35
C LYS A 85 -22.56 10.70 19.75
N THR A 86 -22.84 9.47 20.19
CA THR A 86 -22.35 8.26 19.54
C THR A 86 -23.00 8.14 18.16
N MET A 87 -22.20 8.20 17.10
CA MET A 87 -22.66 7.97 15.73
C MET A 87 -22.02 6.71 15.17
N THR A 88 -22.75 5.98 14.35
CA THR A 88 -22.21 4.86 13.59
C THR A 88 -21.78 5.39 12.22
N ALA A 89 -20.48 5.41 11.97
CA ALA A 89 -19.94 5.72 10.67
C ALA A 89 -19.71 4.43 9.89
N THR A 90 -20.24 4.32 8.67
CA THR A 90 -20.02 3.19 7.78
C THR A 90 -19.04 3.59 6.68
N CYS A 91 -17.99 2.79 6.47
CA CYS A 91 -17.05 3.01 5.39
C CYS A 91 -17.70 2.70 4.03
N LYS A 92 -17.70 3.67 3.12
CA LYS A 92 -18.21 3.54 1.75
C LYS A 92 -17.13 3.11 0.77
N PRO A 93 -17.51 2.51 -0.38
CA PRO A 93 -16.56 2.11 -1.43
C PRO A 93 -15.84 3.30 -2.09
N ASP A 94 -16.36 4.51 -1.96
CA ASP A 94 -15.66 5.71 -2.41
C ASP A 94 -14.58 6.15 -1.41
N GLY A 95 -14.46 5.52 -0.24
CA GLY A 95 -13.47 5.86 0.80
C GLY A 95 -13.94 6.93 1.79
N THR A 96 -15.17 7.42 1.67
CA THR A 96 -15.79 8.29 2.68
C THR A 96 -16.47 7.51 3.80
N TRP A 97 -16.61 8.17 4.95
CA TRP A 97 -17.44 7.69 6.04
C TRP A 97 -18.84 8.27 5.93
N SER A 98 -19.84 7.39 5.87
CA SER A 98 -21.24 7.80 5.98
C SER A 98 -21.67 7.76 7.43
N THR A 99 -21.97 8.92 8.01
CA THR A 99 -22.61 8.99 9.33
C THR A 99 -24.10 8.77 9.15
N ALA A 100 -24.60 7.59 9.52
CA ALA A 100 -26.02 7.47 9.83
C ALA A 100 -26.17 7.96 11.28
N SER A 101 -27.01 8.97 11.51
CA SER A 101 -27.52 9.21 12.86
C SER A 101 -28.12 7.88 13.33
N ALA A 102 -27.59 7.30 14.41
CA ALA A 102 -28.20 6.13 15.01
C ALA A 102 -29.71 6.39 15.13
N PRO A 103 -30.59 5.43 14.76
CA PRO A 103 -32.01 5.63 14.98
C PRO A 103 -32.15 5.95 16.47
N ALA A 104 -32.83 7.06 16.79
CA ALA A 104 -33.17 7.33 18.17
C ALA A 104 -33.92 6.09 18.67
N ALA A 105 -33.30 5.35 19.59
CA ALA A 105 -33.97 4.25 20.25
C ALA A 105 -35.18 4.86 20.96
N GLY A 106 -36.36 4.65 20.39
CA GLY A 106 -37.65 4.91 21.03
C GLY A 106 -38.06 3.70 21.86
#